data_AF-A0A8J3BPJ4-F1
#
_entry.id   AF-A0A8J3BPJ4-F1
#
_cell.length_a   1.000
_cell.length_b   1.000
_cell.length_c   1.000
_cell.angle_alpha   90.00
_cell.angle_beta   90.00
_cell.angle_gamma   90.00
#
_symmetry.space_group_name_H-M   'P 1'
#
loop_
_entity.id
_entity.type
_entity.pdbx_description
1 polymer ?
#
loop_
_entity_poly.entity_id
_entity_poly.type
_entity_poly.pdbx_seq_one_letter_code
_entity_poly.pdbx_strand_id
1 'polypeptide(L)'
;MPAPSRRPATRDTPAAPARTGAPPDAAGPPAPQIEDSRPMVHLARLQQIADDHGGNRAHGRPGYRASVEYVAGVLRGTGWTVTRQRFTHHGAVGWNVLAEWPHGDPDHVVVLGAHLDSVPEGPGINDNGSGTAAVLETALAVDRARLRPAARLRLAWWGHEEAHDALAGSMHYTRSLAGRQRAAIRAYLNFDMVGAHGTTCWDVYHSHPALGRLLDGHFATCRLATRQVRNPDDTDSWSFSRYGIPVGGIESGHDPCYHRPGDTLANVDPRVLGVATNLAVAAAWRLAHDRALLRDLEHRSAGRRRQPARP
;
A
#
# COMPACT_ATOMS: atom_id res chain seq x y z
N MET A 1 -3.14 -73.04 51.09
CA MET A 1 -3.73 -71.70 50.89
C MET A 1 -2.97 -71.01 49.78
N PRO A 2 -3.55 -70.77 48.58
CA PRO A 2 -2.89 -70.02 47.53
C PRO A 2 -3.25 -68.53 47.60
N ALA A 3 -2.24 -67.69 47.41
CA ALA A 3 -2.33 -66.22 47.41
C ALA A 3 -3.08 -65.68 46.18
N PRO A 4 -3.76 -64.51 46.28
CA PRO A 4 -4.59 -63.99 45.21
C PRO A 4 -3.79 -63.26 44.11
N SER A 5 -4.18 -63.53 42.87
CA SER A 5 -3.74 -62.89 41.64
C SER A 5 -4.11 -61.39 41.63
N ARG A 6 -3.11 -60.51 41.44
CA ARG A 6 -3.32 -59.07 41.17
C ARG A 6 -3.46 -58.86 39.66
N ARG A 7 -4.60 -58.33 39.22
CA ARG A 7 -4.80 -57.79 37.86
C ARG A 7 -3.95 -56.52 37.65
N PRO A 8 -3.40 -56.26 36.46
CA PRO A 8 -2.73 -55.01 36.16
C PRO A 8 -3.75 -53.90 35.87
N ALA A 9 -3.48 -52.71 36.40
CA ALA A 9 -4.25 -51.49 36.15
C ALA A 9 -4.04 -51.00 34.70
N THR A 10 -5.13 -50.73 34.00
CA THR A 10 -5.13 -50.07 32.69
C THR A 10 -4.68 -48.63 32.86
N ARG A 11 -3.58 -48.25 32.20
CA ARG A 11 -3.16 -46.84 32.08
C ARG A 11 -4.06 -46.14 31.06
N ASP A 12 -4.91 -45.24 31.53
CA ASP A 12 -5.58 -44.28 30.66
C ASP A 12 -4.54 -43.35 30.04
N THR A 13 -4.46 -43.38 28.72
CA THR A 13 -3.62 -42.45 27.94
C THR A 13 -4.41 -41.16 27.74
N PRO A 14 -3.87 -39.96 28.03
CA PRO A 14 -4.60 -38.73 27.76
C PRO A 14 -4.76 -38.54 26.26
N ALA A 15 -5.99 -38.31 25.81
CA ALA A 15 -6.29 -37.97 24.42
C ALA A 15 -5.56 -36.67 24.04
N ALA A 16 -4.83 -36.71 22.93
CA ALA A 16 -4.18 -35.54 22.36
C ALA A 16 -5.24 -34.47 22.01
N PRO A 17 -4.97 -33.17 22.25
CA PRO A 17 -5.90 -32.12 21.87
C PRO A 17 -6.05 -32.11 20.34
N ALA A 18 -7.30 -32.18 19.88
CA ALA A 18 -7.63 -32.05 18.48
C ALA A 18 -7.10 -30.71 17.93
N ARG A 19 -6.18 -30.78 16.97
CA ARG A 19 -5.78 -29.61 16.18
C ARG A 19 -6.99 -29.19 15.36
N THR A 20 -7.67 -28.13 15.79
CA THR A 20 -8.61 -27.40 14.95
C THR A 20 -7.81 -26.62 13.90
N GLY A 21 -7.32 -27.34 12.89
CA GLY A 21 -6.80 -26.72 11.69
C GLY A 21 -7.95 -26.00 11.00
N ALA A 22 -7.83 -24.68 10.84
CA ALA A 22 -8.67 -23.93 9.92
C ALA A 22 -8.59 -24.59 8.52
N PRO A 23 -9.66 -24.57 7.71
CA PRO A 23 -9.63 -25.18 6.38
C PRO A 23 -8.51 -24.56 5.53
N PRO A 24 -7.78 -25.37 4.74
CA PRO A 24 -6.61 -24.92 3.98
C PRO A 24 -6.92 -23.99 2.78
N ASP A 25 -8.15 -23.48 2.65
CA ASP A 25 -8.63 -22.78 1.44
C ASP A 25 -8.90 -21.27 1.62
N ALA A 26 -8.44 -20.65 2.72
CA ALA A 26 -8.67 -19.22 2.97
C ALA A 26 -7.57 -18.27 2.41
N ALA A 27 -6.40 -18.78 2.03
CA ALA A 27 -5.19 -17.96 1.87
C ALA A 27 -4.91 -17.45 0.44
N GLY A 28 -5.67 -17.90 -0.58
CA GLY A 28 -5.31 -17.62 -1.98
C GLY A 28 -3.98 -18.27 -2.40
N PRO A 29 -3.53 -18.07 -3.65
CA PRO A 29 -2.20 -18.51 -4.07
C PRO A 29 -1.11 -17.77 -3.27
N PRO A 30 0.11 -18.34 -3.11
CA PRO A 30 1.20 -17.62 -2.48
C PRO A 30 1.55 -16.35 -3.29
N ALA A 31 1.90 -15.29 -2.58
CA ALA A 31 2.36 -14.05 -3.19
C ALA A 31 3.74 -14.27 -3.85
N PRO A 32 3.94 -13.84 -5.10
CA PRO A 32 5.24 -13.95 -5.75
C PRO A 32 6.25 -13.04 -5.04
N GLN A 33 7.51 -13.46 -5.01
CA GLN A 33 8.60 -12.61 -4.55
C GLN A 33 9.09 -11.73 -5.71
N ILE A 34 9.38 -10.47 -5.40
CA ILE A 34 9.92 -9.48 -6.32
C ILE A 34 11.39 -9.29 -5.98
N GLU A 35 12.26 -9.45 -6.99
CA GLU A 35 13.68 -9.15 -6.85
C GLU A 35 13.90 -7.65 -6.60
N ASP A 36 14.78 -7.32 -5.66
CA ASP A 36 15.14 -5.95 -5.25
C ASP A 36 15.50 -5.03 -6.43
N SER A 37 16.05 -5.59 -7.51
CA SER A 37 16.44 -4.84 -8.71
C SER A 37 15.25 -4.34 -9.54
N ARG A 38 14.08 -4.99 -9.46
CA ARG A 38 12.91 -4.65 -10.28
C ARG A 38 12.35 -3.26 -10.00
N PRO A 39 12.03 -2.88 -8.74
CA PRO A 39 11.53 -1.53 -8.47
C PRO A 39 12.59 -0.45 -8.79
N MET A 40 13.89 -0.77 -8.72
CA MET A 40 14.96 0.17 -9.10
C MET A 40 14.92 0.58 -10.59
N VAL A 41 14.39 -0.27 -11.48
CA VAL A 41 14.18 0.09 -12.90
C VAL A 41 13.21 1.27 -13.03
N HIS A 42 12.16 1.28 -12.21
CA HIS A 42 11.20 2.37 -12.18
C HIS A 42 11.81 3.64 -11.59
N LEU A 43 12.60 3.52 -10.52
CA LEU A 43 13.29 4.67 -9.92
C LEU A 43 14.29 5.32 -10.88
N ALA A 44 15.08 4.51 -11.60
CA ALA A 44 16.00 5.03 -12.61
C ALA A 44 15.25 5.81 -13.71
N ARG A 45 14.06 5.33 -14.10
CA ARG A 45 13.24 6.05 -15.09
C ARG A 45 12.63 7.34 -14.52
N LEU A 46 12.19 7.34 -13.27
CA LEU A 46 11.69 8.55 -12.62
C LEU A 46 12.80 9.60 -12.42
N GLN A 47 14.01 9.17 -12.05
CA GLN A 47 15.21 10.03 -12.00
C GLN A 47 15.47 10.67 -13.37
N GLN A 48 15.53 9.86 -14.44
CA GLN A 48 15.73 10.38 -15.78
C GLN A 48 14.63 11.38 -16.17
N ILE A 49 13.37 11.10 -15.83
CA ILE A 49 12.27 12.04 -16.06
C ILE A 49 12.48 13.36 -15.33
N ALA A 50 12.93 13.33 -14.08
CA ALA A 50 13.23 14.54 -13.33
C ALA A 50 14.37 15.32 -14.02
N ASP A 51 15.47 14.65 -14.35
CA ASP A 51 16.65 15.24 -15.00
C ASP A 51 16.28 15.91 -16.33
N ASP A 52 15.47 15.24 -17.15
CA ASP A 52 14.99 15.73 -18.45
C ASP A 52 14.05 16.94 -18.33
N HIS A 53 13.47 17.20 -17.15
CA HIS A 53 12.42 18.20 -16.94
C HIS A 53 12.71 19.19 -15.81
N GLY A 54 13.99 19.55 -15.63
CA GLY A 54 14.40 20.60 -14.71
C GLY A 54 14.63 20.11 -13.27
N GLY A 55 15.02 18.84 -13.11
CA GLY A 55 15.47 18.25 -11.86
C GLY A 55 14.38 17.86 -10.87
N ASN A 56 13.11 17.83 -11.28
CA ASN A 56 11.99 17.53 -10.37
C ASN A 56 10.80 16.90 -11.10
N ARG A 57 9.87 16.36 -10.31
CA ARG A 57 8.59 15.79 -10.76
C ARG A 57 7.41 16.47 -10.07
N ALA A 58 7.56 17.76 -9.74
CA ALA A 58 6.58 18.47 -8.93
C ALA A 58 5.31 18.84 -9.68
N HIS A 59 4.20 18.96 -8.94
CA HIS A 59 2.91 19.36 -9.48
C HIS A 59 2.99 20.62 -10.35
N GLY A 60 2.22 20.63 -11.45
CA GLY A 60 2.20 21.74 -12.40
C GLY A 60 3.45 21.85 -13.28
N ARG A 61 4.49 21.04 -13.05
CA ARG A 61 5.73 21.04 -13.85
C ARG A 61 5.75 19.89 -14.86
N PRO A 62 6.54 19.99 -15.95
CA PRO A 62 6.58 18.97 -17.00
C PRO A 62 6.99 17.57 -16.50
N GLY A 63 7.90 17.49 -15.51
CA GLY A 63 8.36 16.20 -14.95
C GLY A 63 7.25 15.39 -14.28
N TYR A 64 6.28 16.06 -13.66
CA TYR A 64 5.11 15.36 -13.10
C TYR A 64 4.25 14.73 -14.20
N ARG A 65 3.95 15.50 -15.25
CA ARG A 65 3.17 15.01 -16.39
C ARG A 65 3.87 13.82 -17.06
N ALA A 66 5.19 13.91 -17.27
CA ALA A 66 5.98 12.82 -17.82
C ALA A 66 5.97 11.57 -16.91
N SER A 67 5.97 11.75 -15.58
CA SER A 67 5.82 10.66 -14.60
C SER A 67 4.46 9.97 -14.69
N VAL A 68 3.37 10.75 -14.81
CA VAL A 68 2.01 10.24 -15.05
C VAL A 68 1.93 9.43 -16.34
N GLU A 69 2.54 9.93 -17.42
CA GLU A 69 2.59 9.24 -18.72
C GLU A 69 3.41 7.95 -18.65
N TYR A 70 4.51 7.94 -17.88
CA TYR A 70 5.32 6.76 -17.64
C TYR A 70 4.56 5.66 -16.88
N VAL A 71 4.00 5.97 -15.71
CA VAL A 71 3.26 4.99 -14.89
C VAL A 71 2.08 4.41 -15.66
N ALA A 72 1.27 5.27 -16.30
CA ALA A 72 0.17 4.81 -17.14
C ALA A 72 0.65 4.01 -18.37
N GLY A 73 1.85 4.34 -18.88
CA GLY A 73 2.50 3.65 -20.00
C GLY A 73 2.99 2.25 -19.64
N VAL A 74 3.57 2.06 -18.44
CA VAL A 74 4.02 0.74 -17.95
C VAL A 74 2.85 -0.25 -17.84
N LEU A 75 1.68 0.25 -17.48
CA LEU A 75 0.47 -0.58 -17.37
C LEU A 75 -0.26 -0.76 -18.71
N ARG A 76 0.18 -0.09 -19.78
CA ARG A 76 -0.41 -0.24 -21.11
C ARG A 76 -0.15 -1.65 -21.64
N GLY A 77 -1.21 -2.34 -22.05
CA GLY A 77 -1.11 -3.70 -22.58
C GLY A 77 -1.11 -4.80 -21.50
N THR A 78 -1.12 -4.42 -20.22
CA THR A 78 -1.47 -5.33 -19.12
C THR A 78 -3.00 -5.50 -19.04
N GLY A 79 -3.48 -6.40 -18.18
CA GLY A 79 -4.91 -6.57 -17.92
C GLY A 79 -5.57 -5.43 -17.14
N TRP A 80 -4.81 -4.44 -16.65
CA TRP A 80 -5.35 -3.35 -15.84
C TRP A 80 -6.15 -2.35 -16.68
N THR A 81 -7.29 -1.90 -16.15
CA THR A 81 -8.02 -0.75 -16.68
C THR A 81 -7.45 0.53 -16.08
N VAL A 82 -6.71 1.31 -16.88
CA VAL A 82 -5.99 2.51 -16.41
C VAL A 82 -6.79 3.78 -16.71
N THR A 83 -6.98 4.62 -15.69
CA THR A 83 -7.64 5.93 -15.79
C THR A 83 -6.68 7.01 -15.30
N ARG A 84 -6.53 8.08 -16.08
CA ARG A 84 -5.88 9.33 -15.62
C ARG A 84 -6.97 10.29 -15.15
N GLN A 85 -7.14 10.40 -13.83
CA GLN A 85 -8.17 11.26 -13.24
C GLN A 85 -7.64 12.69 -13.15
N ARG A 86 -8.17 13.58 -13.99
CA ARG A 86 -7.83 15.00 -13.96
C ARG A 86 -8.46 15.69 -12.75
N PHE A 87 -7.71 16.58 -12.11
CA PHE A 87 -8.26 17.53 -11.14
C PHE A 87 -7.64 18.92 -11.31
N THR A 88 -8.16 19.91 -10.58
CA THR A 88 -7.62 21.26 -10.55
C THR A 88 -7.50 21.72 -9.10
N HIS A 89 -6.34 22.28 -8.76
CA HIS A 89 -6.04 22.79 -7.44
C HIS A 89 -5.33 24.14 -7.59
N HIS A 90 -5.85 25.19 -6.94
CA HIS A 90 -5.38 26.58 -7.07
C HIS A 90 -5.09 27.05 -8.52
N GLY A 91 -5.91 26.61 -9.48
CA GLY A 91 -5.80 26.98 -10.89
C GLY A 91 -4.80 26.14 -11.71
N ALA A 92 -4.01 25.28 -11.07
CA ALA A 92 -3.12 24.33 -11.73
C ALA A 92 -3.82 22.97 -11.97
N VAL A 93 -3.54 22.35 -13.12
CA VAL A 93 -4.09 21.04 -13.47
C VAL A 93 -3.19 19.94 -12.91
N GLY A 94 -3.80 19.03 -12.15
CA GLY A 94 -3.17 17.81 -11.65
C GLY A 94 -3.83 16.56 -12.21
N TRP A 95 -3.21 15.41 -11.94
CA TRP A 95 -3.68 14.11 -12.38
C TRP A 95 -3.48 13.10 -11.26
N ASN A 96 -4.38 12.13 -11.12
CA ASN A 96 -4.07 10.87 -10.47
C ASN A 96 -3.97 9.79 -11.55
N VAL A 97 -3.21 8.73 -11.32
CA VAL A 97 -3.30 7.49 -12.12
C VAL A 97 -4.01 6.45 -11.28
N LEU A 98 -5.09 5.88 -11.81
CA LEU A 98 -5.84 4.80 -11.18
C LEU A 98 -5.75 3.57 -12.08
N ALA A 99 -5.46 2.41 -11.50
CA ALA A 99 -5.47 1.14 -12.19
C ALA A 99 -6.44 0.19 -11.49
N GLU A 100 -7.48 -0.26 -12.21
CA GLU A 100 -8.47 -1.21 -11.71
C GLU A 100 -8.22 -2.59 -12.31
N TRP A 101 -8.05 -3.62 -11.48
CA TRP A 101 -7.94 -4.99 -11.97
C TRP A 101 -9.34 -5.48 -12.39
N PRO A 102 -9.54 -6.11 -13.56
CA PRO A 102 -10.90 -6.42 -14.04
C PRO A 102 -11.62 -7.54 -13.27
N HIS A 103 -10.91 -8.27 -12.40
CA HIS A 103 -11.43 -9.40 -11.63
C HIS A 103 -11.63 -9.06 -10.14
N GLY A 104 -12.42 -9.88 -9.45
CA GLY A 104 -12.80 -9.68 -8.05
C GLY A 104 -14.08 -8.85 -7.89
N ASP A 105 -14.67 -8.96 -6.71
CA ASP A 105 -15.94 -8.34 -6.35
C ASP A 105 -15.82 -6.80 -6.24
N PRO A 106 -16.54 -6.03 -7.08
CA PRO A 106 -16.49 -4.57 -7.04
C PRO A 106 -17.15 -3.95 -5.79
N ASP A 107 -17.93 -4.70 -5.00
CA ASP A 107 -18.46 -4.25 -3.71
C ASP A 107 -17.46 -4.51 -2.54
N HIS A 108 -16.29 -5.11 -2.82
CA HIS A 108 -15.16 -5.29 -1.91
C HIS A 108 -13.86 -4.86 -2.60
N VAL A 109 -13.48 -3.59 -2.46
CA VAL A 109 -12.30 -3.00 -3.09
C VAL A 109 -11.17 -2.87 -2.07
N VAL A 110 -9.98 -3.32 -2.45
CA VAL A 110 -8.73 -3.07 -1.74
C VAL A 110 -7.93 -2.07 -2.57
N VAL A 111 -7.51 -0.98 -1.94
CA VAL A 111 -6.74 0.08 -2.59
C VAL A 111 -5.31 0.07 -2.04
N LEU A 112 -4.30 0.10 -2.91
CA LEU A 112 -2.93 0.46 -2.53
C LEU A 112 -2.56 1.75 -3.26
N GLY A 113 -1.78 2.61 -2.62
CA GLY A 113 -1.31 3.82 -3.28
C GLY A 113 -0.03 4.41 -2.72
N ALA A 114 0.49 5.36 -3.49
CA ALA A 114 1.66 6.18 -3.21
C ALA A 114 1.49 7.51 -3.97
N HIS A 115 2.02 8.62 -3.48
CA HIS A 115 2.05 9.82 -4.31
C HIS A 115 3.15 9.72 -5.37
N LEU A 116 2.92 10.43 -6.47
CA LEU A 116 3.76 10.40 -7.66
C LEU A 116 4.44 11.74 -7.91
N ASP A 117 4.03 12.83 -7.27
CA ASP A 117 4.80 14.07 -7.35
C ASP A 117 6.06 14.01 -6.48
N SER A 118 6.90 15.01 -6.66
CA SER A 118 7.99 15.36 -5.75
C SER A 118 7.83 16.82 -5.35
N VAL A 119 8.60 17.26 -4.37
CA VAL A 119 8.88 18.69 -4.20
C VAL A 119 9.61 19.30 -5.42
N PRO A 120 9.53 20.62 -5.65
CA PRO A 120 10.23 21.28 -6.76
C PRO A 120 11.76 21.35 -6.60
N GLU A 121 12.29 21.12 -5.40
CA GLU A 121 13.71 21.18 -5.06
C GLU A 121 14.52 20.00 -5.60
N GLY A 122 13.89 18.85 -5.87
CA GLY A 122 14.61 17.64 -6.23
C GLY A 122 13.78 16.59 -6.94
N PRO A 123 14.44 15.47 -7.33
CA PRO A 123 13.82 14.44 -8.14
C PRO A 123 12.86 13.54 -7.35
N GLY A 124 12.96 13.51 -6.02
CA GLY A 124 12.00 12.82 -5.15
C GLY A 124 12.04 11.31 -5.33
N ILE A 125 13.21 10.69 -5.26
CA ILE A 125 13.37 9.27 -5.58
C ILE A 125 12.99 8.36 -4.42
N ASN A 126 13.42 8.66 -3.20
CA ASN A 126 12.81 8.07 -2.02
C ASN A 126 11.41 8.66 -1.83
N ASP A 127 11.25 9.96 -2.03
CA ASP A 127 10.02 10.72 -1.75
C ASP A 127 9.34 11.30 -3.01
N ASN A 128 8.39 10.60 -3.64
CA ASN A 128 7.95 9.24 -3.33
C ASN A 128 8.01 8.32 -4.56
N GLY A 129 9.15 8.38 -5.25
CA GLY A 129 9.50 7.39 -6.27
C GLY A 129 9.47 5.96 -5.70
N SER A 130 9.94 5.76 -4.46
CA SER A 130 10.04 4.45 -3.81
C SER A 130 8.68 3.77 -3.65
N GLY A 131 7.68 4.44 -3.07
CA GLY A 131 6.32 3.93 -2.94
C GLY A 131 5.65 3.75 -4.30
N THR A 132 5.85 4.70 -5.21
CA THR A 132 5.39 4.60 -6.61
C THR A 132 5.87 3.32 -7.27
N ALA A 133 7.16 3.00 -7.14
CA ALA A 133 7.77 1.80 -7.73
C ALA A 133 7.28 0.51 -7.08
N ALA A 134 7.12 0.47 -5.76
CA ALA A 134 6.60 -0.68 -5.02
C ALA A 134 5.15 -1.02 -5.44
N VAL A 135 4.29 -0.01 -5.55
CA VAL A 135 2.90 -0.17 -6.00
C VAL A 135 2.85 -0.58 -7.48
N LEU A 136 3.75 -0.05 -8.32
CA LEU A 136 3.83 -0.41 -9.74
C LEU A 136 4.29 -1.86 -9.96
N GLU A 137 5.30 -2.33 -9.22
CA GLU A 137 5.69 -3.74 -9.27
C GLU A 137 4.58 -4.65 -8.74
N THR A 138 3.78 -4.20 -7.77
CA THR A 138 2.57 -4.92 -7.34
C THR A 138 1.57 -5.07 -8.48
N ALA A 139 1.33 -4.02 -9.26
CA ALA A 139 0.48 -4.08 -10.45
C ALA A 139 0.97 -5.13 -11.46
N LEU A 140 2.28 -5.10 -11.74
CA LEU A 140 2.92 -6.01 -12.69
C LEU A 140 2.93 -7.45 -12.18
N ALA A 141 3.03 -7.67 -10.87
CA ALA A 141 2.94 -9.00 -10.28
C ALA A 141 1.53 -9.59 -10.44
N VAL A 142 0.50 -8.79 -10.19
CA VAL A 142 -0.92 -9.21 -10.33
C VAL A 142 -1.21 -9.63 -11.77
N ASP A 143 -0.73 -8.86 -12.75
CA ASP A 143 -0.89 -9.15 -14.17
C ASP A 143 -0.16 -10.43 -14.58
N ARG A 144 1.13 -10.57 -14.21
CA ARG A 144 1.93 -11.78 -14.45
C ARG A 144 1.27 -13.04 -13.89
N ALA A 145 0.71 -12.94 -12.69
CA ALA A 145 0.01 -14.05 -12.03
C ALA A 145 -1.40 -14.29 -12.60
N ARG A 146 -1.91 -13.39 -13.46
CA ARG A 146 -3.30 -13.38 -13.94
C ARG A 146 -4.30 -13.53 -12.79
N LEU A 147 -4.06 -12.78 -11.70
CA LEU A 147 -4.70 -13.02 -10.42
C LEU A 147 -6.24 -13.08 -10.53
N ARG A 148 -6.86 -13.98 -9.77
CA ARG A 148 -8.32 -14.12 -9.66
C ARG A 148 -8.75 -13.90 -8.20
N PRO A 149 -8.70 -12.65 -7.72
CA PRO A 149 -8.98 -12.36 -6.33
C PRO A 149 -10.47 -12.44 -6.00
N ALA A 150 -10.78 -12.57 -4.71
CA ALA A 150 -12.12 -12.41 -4.18
C ALA A 150 -12.55 -10.94 -4.14
N ALA A 151 -11.67 -10.05 -3.68
CA ALA A 151 -11.86 -8.59 -3.69
C ALA A 151 -11.30 -7.96 -4.98
N ARG A 152 -11.91 -6.87 -5.42
CA ARG A 152 -11.35 -6.02 -6.48
C ARG A 152 -10.08 -5.33 -5.99
N LEU A 153 -9.02 -5.38 -6.80
CA LEU A 153 -7.80 -4.59 -6.56
C LEU A 153 -7.86 -3.27 -7.33
N ARG A 154 -7.53 -2.19 -6.64
CA ARG A 154 -7.32 -0.86 -7.22
C ARG A 154 -5.95 -0.35 -6.77
N LEU A 155 -5.15 0.11 -7.71
CA LEU A 155 -3.87 0.76 -7.42
C LEU A 155 -3.96 2.22 -7.84
N ALA A 156 -3.33 3.10 -7.07
CA ALA A 156 -3.44 4.53 -7.28
C ALA A 156 -2.10 5.24 -7.07
N TRP A 157 -1.85 6.21 -7.95
CA TRP A 157 -0.73 7.13 -7.86
C TRP A 157 -1.28 8.54 -7.77
N TRP A 158 -1.07 9.18 -6.63
CA TRP A 158 -1.66 10.47 -6.31
C TRP A 158 -0.82 11.62 -6.85
N GLY A 159 -1.48 12.69 -7.24
CA GLY A 159 -0.81 13.93 -7.60
C GLY A 159 -0.98 14.99 -6.54
N HIS A 160 0.03 15.83 -6.41
CA HIS A 160 0.00 17.01 -5.57
C HIS A 160 -0.28 16.67 -4.09
N GLU A 161 0.42 15.66 -3.60
CA GLU A 161 0.48 15.33 -2.18
C GLU A 161 1.25 16.41 -1.42
N GLU A 162 2.40 16.80 -2.00
CA GLU A 162 3.42 17.72 -1.46
C GLU A 162 2.91 19.14 -1.17
N ALA A 163 1.70 19.45 -1.62
CA ALA A 163 0.93 20.55 -1.09
C ALA A 163 0.44 20.17 0.30
N HIS A 164 1.30 20.39 1.30
CA HIS A 164 1.03 20.16 2.73
C HIS A 164 -0.28 20.77 3.26
N ASP A 165 -0.97 21.62 2.50
CA ASP A 165 -2.27 22.19 2.85
C ASP A 165 -3.49 21.38 2.34
N ALA A 166 -3.30 20.36 1.48
CA ALA A 166 -4.45 19.79 0.76
C ALA A 166 -4.44 18.30 0.38
N LEU A 167 -3.32 17.58 0.30
CA LEU A 167 -3.27 16.19 -0.21
C LEU A 167 -4.11 16.05 -1.51
N ALA A 168 -3.90 16.98 -2.44
CA ALA A 168 -4.96 17.43 -3.33
C ALA A 168 -5.50 16.31 -4.25
N GLY A 169 -4.63 15.41 -4.71
CA GLY A 169 -4.99 14.28 -5.56
C GLY A 169 -5.83 13.23 -4.83
N SER A 170 -5.36 12.71 -3.69
CA SER A 170 -6.11 11.71 -2.92
C SER A 170 -7.40 12.29 -2.33
N MET A 171 -7.39 13.56 -1.91
CA MET A 171 -8.59 14.27 -1.47
C MET A 171 -9.60 14.45 -2.59
N HIS A 172 -9.15 14.80 -3.80
CA HIS A 172 -10.03 14.88 -4.96
C HIS A 172 -10.69 13.51 -5.22
N TYR A 173 -9.88 12.44 -5.23
CA TYR A 173 -10.37 11.09 -5.44
C TYR A 173 -11.43 10.70 -4.40
N THR A 174 -11.13 10.76 -3.09
CA THR A 174 -12.06 10.29 -2.07
C THR A 174 -13.34 11.14 -1.98
N ARG A 175 -13.25 12.44 -2.27
CA ARG A 175 -14.43 13.35 -2.39
C ARG A 175 -15.30 12.99 -3.60
N SER A 176 -14.70 12.56 -4.71
CA SER A 176 -15.42 12.21 -5.94
C SER A 176 -16.19 10.90 -5.85
N LEU A 177 -15.83 10.00 -4.93
CA LEU A 177 -16.51 8.72 -4.74
C LEU A 177 -17.95 8.92 -4.22
N ALA A 178 -18.91 8.28 -4.88
CA ALA A 178 -20.26 8.13 -4.36
C ALA A 178 -20.28 7.28 -3.08
N GLY A 179 -21.33 7.41 -2.26
CA GLY A 179 -21.43 6.71 -0.97
C GLY A 179 -21.22 5.19 -1.07
N ARG A 180 -21.81 4.54 -2.09
CA ARG A 180 -21.61 3.09 -2.33
C ARG A 180 -20.18 2.76 -2.75
N GLN A 181 -19.58 3.53 -3.65
CA GLN A 181 -18.21 3.32 -4.09
C GLN A 181 -17.22 3.49 -2.94
N ARG A 182 -17.49 4.45 -2.05
CA ARG A 182 -16.69 4.68 -0.85
C ARG A 182 -16.82 3.53 0.15
N ALA A 183 -18.05 3.09 0.43
CA ALA A 183 -18.32 1.96 1.32
C ALA A 183 -17.72 0.64 0.80
N ALA A 184 -17.59 0.48 -0.51
CA ALA A 184 -16.95 -0.70 -1.11
C ALA A 184 -15.45 -0.81 -0.77
N ILE A 185 -14.76 0.30 -0.47
CA ILE A 185 -13.33 0.27 -0.13
C ILE A 185 -13.13 -0.30 1.27
N ARG A 186 -12.59 -1.52 1.37
CA ARG A 186 -12.35 -2.23 2.62
C ARG A 186 -11.02 -1.84 3.27
N ALA A 187 -10.02 -1.52 2.48
CA ALA A 187 -8.73 -1.05 2.99
C ALA A 187 -8.06 -0.11 2.00
N TYR A 188 -7.31 0.84 2.54
CA TYR A 188 -6.29 1.59 1.82
C TYR A 188 -4.92 1.36 2.46
N LEU A 189 -3.95 0.87 1.69
CA LEU A 189 -2.55 0.80 2.12
C LEU A 189 -1.72 1.87 1.41
N ASN A 190 -1.02 2.67 2.20
CA ASN A 190 -0.19 3.77 1.73
C ASN A 190 1.30 3.40 1.82
N PHE A 191 2.05 3.68 0.76
CA PHE A 191 3.49 3.46 0.69
C PHE A 191 4.15 4.80 0.42
N ASP A 192 4.81 5.33 1.44
CA ASP A 192 5.39 6.66 1.42
C ASP A 192 6.80 6.62 2.00
N MET A 193 7.78 7.13 1.23
CA MET A 193 9.20 7.05 1.57
C MET A 193 9.64 5.68 2.09
N VAL A 194 9.61 4.65 1.24
CA VAL A 194 9.83 3.24 1.62
C VAL A 194 11.18 2.66 1.18
N GLY A 195 12.15 3.52 0.82
CA GLY A 195 13.45 3.11 0.28
C GLY A 195 14.67 3.76 0.93
N ALA A 196 14.53 4.47 2.06
CA ALA A 196 15.64 5.23 2.65
C ALA A 196 16.86 4.37 2.99
N HIS A 197 18.05 4.94 2.81
CA HIS A 197 19.30 4.30 3.22
C HIS A 197 19.40 4.15 4.74
N GLY A 198 19.96 3.01 5.17
CA GLY A 198 20.25 2.76 6.59
C GLY A 198 19.03 2.36 7.42
N THR A 199 17.86 2.15 6.79
CA THR A 199 16.66 1.65 7.47
C THR A 199 16.92 0.26 8.03
N THR A 200 16.79 0.17 9.35
CA THR A 200 16.85 -1.09 10.12
C THR A 200 15.58 -1.33 10.93
N CYS A 201 14.70 -0.33 11.00
CA CYS A 201 13.40 -0.35 11.66
C CYS A 201 12.42 0.43 10.80
N TRP A 202 11.28 -0.19 10.46
CA TRP A 202 10.23 0.45 9.66
C TRP A 202 9.17 1.04 10.58
N ASP A 203 8.73 2.24 10.25
CA ASP A 203 7.55 2.80 10.87
C ASP A 203 6.31 2.17 10.26
N VAL A 204 5.42 1.67 11.11
CA VAL A 204 4.16 1.03 10.72
C VAL A 204 3.03 1.83 11.34
N TYR A 205 2.06 2.24 10.53
CA TYR A 205 0.84 2.87 11.01
C TYR A 205 -0.41 2.16 10.50
N HIS A 206 -1.48 2.25 11.29
CA HIS A 206 -2.78 1.72 10.90
C HIS A 206 -3.91 2.40 11.68
N SER A 207 -5.11 2.46 11.08
CA SER A 207 -6.35 2.84 11.76
C SER A 207 -7.17 1.64 12.25
N HIS A 208 -6.77 0.41 11.86
CA HIS A 208 -7.48 -0.82 12.23
C HIS A 208 -6.51 -1.93 12.68
N PRO A 209 -6.74 -2.62 13.82
CA PRO A 209 -5.83 -3.65 14.33
C PRO A 209 -5.56 -4.82 13.36
N ALA A 210 -6.52 -5.12 12.49
CA ALA A 210 -6.35 -6.17 11.48
C ALA A 210 -5.28 -5.81 10.42
N LEU A 211 -5.17 -4.52 10.08
CA LEU A 211 -4.11 -4.03 9.19
C LEU A 211 -2.76 -4.01 9.92
N GLY A 212 -2.73 -3.63 11.21
CA GLY A 212 -1.51 -3.76 12.02
C GLY A 212 -0.97 -5.20 12.03
N ARG A 213 -1.82 -6.19 12.33
CA ARG A 213 -1.42 -7.61 12.28
C ARG A 213 -0.94 -8.06 10.90
N LEU A 214 -1.54 -7.54 9.82
CA LEU A 214 -1.13 -7.86 8.45
C LEU A 214 0.28 -7.33 8.16
N LEU A 215 0.54 -6.06 8.48
CA LEU A 215 1.81 -5.39 8.22
C LEU A 215 2.92 -5.95 9.12
N ASP A 216 2.70 -5.99 10.44
CA ASP A 216 3.67 -6.53 11.41
C ASP A 216 3.98 -8.01 11.15
N GLY A 217 2.98 -8.78 10.73
CA GLY A 217 3.14 -10.19 10.40
C GLY A 217 4.16 -10.41 9.27
N HIS A 218 4.20 -9.52 8.28
CA HIS A 218 5.19 -9.60 7.21
C HIS A 218 6.61 -9.36 7.74
N PHE A 219 6.83 -8.26 8.47
CA PHE A 219 8.16 -7.95 9.03
C PHE A 219 8.64 -9.02 10.02
N ALA A 220 7.73 -9.61 10.81
CA ALA A 220 8.05 -10.72 11.69
C ALA A 220 8.55 -11.96 10.92
N THR A 221 7.97 -12.27 9.76
CA THR A 221 8.47 -13.37 8.91
C THR A 221 9.87 -13.09 8.35
N CYS A 222 10.17 -11.84 8.06
CA CYS A 222 11.48 -11.38 7.60
C CYS A 222 12.49 -11.17 8.74
N ARG A 223 12.06 -11.27 10.02
CA ARG A 223 12.84 -10.95 11.22
C ARG A 223 13.37 -9.51 11.22
N LEU A 224 12.55 -8.59 10.73
CA LEU A 224 12.85 -7.16 10.67
C LEU A 224 12.12 -6.41 11.78
N ALA A 225 12.74 -5.34 12.29
CA ALA A 225 12.17 -4.53 13.35
C ALA A 225 11.14 -3.55 12.79
N THR A 226 10.11 -3.29 13.59
CA THR A 226 9.07 -2.30 13.30
C THR A 226 8.85 -1.42 14.52
N ARG A 227 8.52 -0.16 14.28
CA ARG A 227 8.05 0.78 15.29
C ARG A 227 6.62 1.19 14.94
N GLN A 228 5.69 1.02 15.87
CA GLN A 228 4.33 1.52 15.69
C GLN A 228 4.32 3.04 15.83
N VAL A 229 3.75 3.72 14.84
CA VAL A 229 3.56 5.17 14.85
C VAL A 229 2.08 5.51 14.67
N ARG A 230 1.70 6.72 15.06
CA ARG A 230 0.33 7.22 14.82
C ARG A 230 0.12 7.34 13.30
N ASN A 231 -1.09 7.01 12.83
CA ASN A 231 -1.47 7.30 11.45
C ASN A 231 -1.27 8.79 11.15
N PRO A 232 -0.41 9.17 10.19
CA PRO A 232 -0.15 10.56 9.90
C PRO A 232 -1.42 11.25 9.37
N ASP A 233 -1.58 12.54 9.65
CA ASP A 233 -2.68 13.37 9.15
C ASP A 233 -2.26 14.27 7.96
N ASP A 234 -1.05 14.06 7.47
CA ASP A 234 -0.33 14.81 6.46
C ASP A 234 0.18 13.95 5.30
N THR A 235 -0.29 12.70 5.15
CA THR A 235 -0.08 11.84 3.97
C THR A 235 -1.42 11.36 3.40
N ASP A 236 -1.43 10.82 2.18
CA ASP A 236 -2.64 10.41 1.44
C ASP A 236 -3.60 9.48 2.19
N SER A 237 -3.10 8.71 3.16
CA SER A 237 -3.93 7.86 4.04
C SER A 237 -5.00 8.64 4.81
N TRP A 238 -4.73 9.91 5.12
CA TRP A 238 -5.65 10.80 5.80
C TRP A 238 -6.93 11.04 4.99
N SER A 239 -6.80 11.16 3.66
CA SER A 239 -7.89 11.37 2.70
C SER A 239 -8.95 10.26 2.74
N PHE A 240 -8.53 9.05 3.13
CA PHE A 240 -9.39 7.88 3.30
C PHE A 240 -9.93 7.78 4.73
N SER A 241 -9.05 7.95 5.73
CA SER A 241 -9.39 7.89 7.16
C SER A 241 -10.53 8.82 7.54
N ARG A 242 -10.59 10.02 6.95
CA ARG A 242 -11.68 10.99 7.21
C ARG A 242 -13.09 10.48 6.91
N TYR A 243 -13.20 9.41 6.13
CA TYR A 243 -14.47 8.76 5.79
C TYR A 243 -14.70 7.45 6.53
N GLY A 244 -13.80 7.09 7.46
CA GLY A 244 -13.86 5.86 8.23
C GLY A 244 -13.33 4.64 7.48
N ILE A 245 -12.69 4.81 6.32
CA ILE A 245 -12.06 3.70 5.59
C ILE A 245 -10.85 3.23 6.42
N PRO A 246 -10.70 1.92 6.70
CA PRO A 246 -9.51 1.38 7.33
C PRO A 246 -8.27 1.67 6.49
N VAL A 247 -7.24 2.24 7.11
CA VAL A 247 -5.97 2.54 6.45
C VAL A 247 -4.80 1.91 7.19
N GLY A 248 -3.73 1.68 6.47
CA GLY A 248 -2.42 1.38 7.06
C GLY A 248 -1.32 1.72 6.07
N GLY A 249 -0.08 1.59 6.51
CA GLY A 249 1.06 1.91 5.66
C GLY A 249 2.36 1.73 6.39
N ILE A 250 3.44 1.97 5.65
CA ILE A 250 4.80 1.94 6.17
C ILE A 250 5.58 3.15 5.68
N GLU A 251 6.58 3.51 6.47
CA GLU A 251 7.65 4.45 6.11
C GLU A 251 9.00 3.82 6.50
N SER A 252 10.05 4.16 5.76
CA SER A 252 11.41 3.68 6.02
C SER A 252 12.19 4.53 7.04
N GLY A 253 11.51 5.50 7.67
CA GLY A 253 12.06 6.31 8.76
C GLY A 253 12.84 7.54 8.27
N HIS A 254 13.88 7.92 9.01
CA HIS A 254 14.62 9.15 8.75
C HIS A 254 15.41 9.11 7.44
N ASP A 255 15.26 10.16 6.63
CA ASP A 255 16.02 10.39 5.40
C ASP A 255 16.74 11.76 5.46
N PRO A 256 18.09 11.81 5.39
CA PRO A 256 18.83 13.07 5.39
C PRO A 256 18.61 13.93 4.13
N CYS A 257 18.07 13.34 3.07
CA CYS A 257 17.76 13.97 1.79
C CYS A 257 16.27 14.32 1.62
N TYR A 258 15.43 14.10 2.64
CA TYR A 258 14.01 14.46 2.61
C TYR A 258 13.79 15.92 2.14
N HIS A 259 12.96 16.10 1.11
CA HIS A 259 12.65 17.37 0.44
C HIS A 259 13.89 18.14 -0.06
N ARG A 260 14.97 17.44 -0.42
CA ARG A 260 16.23 18.06 -0.86
C ARG A 260 16.65 17.58 -2.24
N PRO A 261 17.49 18.35 -2.95
CA PRO A 261 18.06 17.93 -4.23
C PRO A 261 18.82 16.59 -4.19
N GLY A 262 19.28 16.20 -2.99
CA GLY A 262 20.00 14.94 -2.75
C GLY A 262 19.14 13.68 -2.82
N ASP A 263 17.80 13.81 -2.82
CA ASP A 263 16.88 12.66 -2.91
C ASP A 263 16.83 12.07 -4.34
N THR A 264 17.97 11.49 -4.72
CA THR A 264 18.28 10.92 -6.03
C THR A 264 18.26 9.40 -5.98
N LEU A 265 18.53 8.74 -7.10
CA LEU A 265 18.68 7.28 -7.15
C LEU A 265 19.71 6.73 -6.14
N ALA A 266 20.75 7.52 -5.82
CA ALA A 266 21.77 7.16 -4.83
C ALA A 266 21.28 7.30 -3.38
N ASN A 267 20.07 7.82 -3.15
CA ASN A 267 19.45 7.97 -1.85
C ASN A 267 18.59 6.74 -1.45
N VAL A 268 18.43 5.77 -2.36
CA VAL A 268 17.58 4.60 -2.13
C VAL A 268 18.42 3.32 -1.97
N ASP A 269 18.15 2.59 -0.89
CA ASP A 269 18.67 1.24 -0.68
C ASP A 269 17.78 0.21 -1.39
N PRO A 270 18.29 -0.52 -2.41
CA PRO A 270 17.52 -1.52 -3.13
C PRO A 270 16.93 -2.61 -2.23
N ARG A 271 17.62 -2.99 -1.14
CA ARG A 271 17.13 -4.03 -0.23
C ARG A 271 15.97 -3.52 0.62
N VAL A 272 16.05 -2.28 1.09
CA VAL A 272 14.96 -1.64 1.87
C VAL A 272 13.72 -1.51 0.98
N LEU A 273 13.89 -1.04 -0.25
CA LEU A 273 12.80 -0.97 -1.23
C LEU A 273 12.26 -2.36 -1.61
N GLY A 274 13.13 -3.36 -1.70
CA GLY A 274 12.75 -4.76 -1.94
C GLY A 274 11.83 -5.31 -0.86
N VAL A 275 12.13 -5.05 0.42
CA VAL A 275 11.26 -5.40 1.56
C VAL A 275 9.90 -4.74 1.42
N ALA A 276 9.86 -3.42 1.20
CA ALA A 276 8.60 -2.68 1.04
C ALA A 276 7.77 -3.16 -0.16
N THR A 277 8.43 -3.48 -1.27
CA THR A 277 7.78 -4.01 -2.49
C THR A 277 7.17 -5.38 -2.24
N ASN A 278 7.90 -6.28 -1.57
CA ASN A 278 7.39 -7.60 -1.22
C ASN A 278 6.26 -7.54 -0.17
N LEU A 279 6.30 -6.55 0.75
CA LEU A 279 5.18 -6.26 1.63
C LEU A 279 3.94 -5.82 0.83
N ALA A 280 4.07 -4.87 -0.10
CA ALA A 280 2.97 -4.40 -0.92
C ALA A 280 2.30 -5.54 -1.69
N VAL A 281 3.11 -6.40 -2.31
CA VAL A 281 2.64 -7.60 -3.02
C VAL A 281 1.95 -8.58 -2.07
N ALA A 282 2.58 -8.93 -0.94
CA ALA A 282 2.00 -9.88 0.02
C ALA A 282 0.69 -9.35 0.62
N ALA A 283 0.62 -8.06 0.95
CA ALA A 283 -0.56 -7.42 1.50
C ALA A 283 -1.70 -7.37 0.47
N ALA A 284 -1.40 -7.02 -0.79
CA ALA A 284 -2.38 -7.06 -1.87
C ALA A 284 -2.93 -8.48 -2.07
N TRP A 285 -2.08 -9.51 -2.08
CA TRP A 285 -2.52 -10.90 -2.20
C TRP A 285 -3.43 -11.32 -1.06
N ARG A 286 -3.04 -11.03 0.18
CA ARG A 286 -3.79 -11.43 1.36
C ARG A 286 -5.13 -10.72 1.44
N LEU A 287 -5.15 -9.39 1.33
CA LEU A 287 -6.37 -8.60 1.37
C LEU A 287 -7.32 -8.97 0.21
N ALA A 288 -6.79 -9.32 -0.95
CA ALA A 288 -7.63 -9.66 -2.10
C ALA A 288 -8.27 -11.07 -2.04
N HIS A 289 -7.78 -11.98 -1.18
CA HIS A 289 -8.33 -13.34 -1.07
C HIS A 289 -9.00 -13.64 0.28
N ASP A 290 -8.51 -13.07 1.37
CA ASP A 290 -8.99 -13.37 2.72
C ASP A 290 -10.34 -12.70 2.99
N ARG A 291 -11.42 -13.43 2.71
CA ARG A 291 -12.80 -12.95 2.91
C ARG A 291 -13.12 -12.68 4.39
N ALA A 292 -12.44 -13.32 5.33
CA ALA A 292 -12.67 -13.05 6.75
C ALA A 292 -12.06 -11.70 7.13
N LEU A 293 -10.83 -11.44 6.67
CA LEU A 293 -10.19 -10.14 6.83
C LEU A 293 -11.00 -9.01 6.18
N LEU A 294 -11.51 -9.21 4.96
CA LEU A 294 -12.35 -8.21 4.28
C LEU A 294 -13.65 -7.87 5.04
N ARG A 295 -14.24 -8.84 5.75
CA ARG A 295 -15.40 -8.62 6.62
C ARG A 295 -15.04 -7.88 7.90
N ASP A 296 -13.90 -8.19 8.51
CA ASP A 296 -13.38 -7.48 9.69
C ASP A 296 -13.09 -6.01 9.37
N LEU A 297 -12.74 -5.71 8.12
CA LEU A 297 -12.47 -4.37 7.62
C LEU A 297 -13.72 -3.63 7.08
N GLU A 298 -14.92 -4.16 7.29
CA GLU A 298 -16.14 -3.46 6.94
C GLU A 298 -16.31 -2.19 7.76
N HIS A 299 -16.53 -1.06 7.07
CA HIS A 299 -16.71 0.22 7.71
C HIS A 299 -18.07 0.82 7.36
N ARG A 300 -18.64 1.56 8.30
CA ARG A 300 -19.81 2.40 8.01
C ARG A 300 -19.30 3.72 7.48
N SER A 301 -19.59 4.03 6.21
CA SER A 301 -19.31 5.36 5.67
C SER A 301 -19.95 6.41 6.58
N ALA A 302 -19.13 7.19 7.27
CA ALA A 302 -19.64 8.26 8.11
C ALA A 302 -20.34 9.29 7.21
N GLY A 303 -21.67 9.39 7.32
CA GLY A 303 -22.40 10.53 6.78
C GLY A 303 -21.77 11.80 7.32
N ARG A 304 -21.47 12.77 6.43
CA ARG A 304 -20.74 14.02 6.71
C ARG A 304 -20.95 14.48 8.17
N ARG A 305 -19.97 14.30 9.05
CA ARG A 305 -19.93 15.08 10.29
C ARG A 305 -19.79 16.54 9.85
N ARG A 306 -20.82 17.36 10.09
CA ARG A 306 -20.70 18.81 9.98
C ARG A 306 -19.56 19.22 10.92
N GLN A 307 -18.52 19.84 10.40
CA GLN A 307 -17.55 20.53 11.24
C GLN A 307 -18.33 21.58 12.05
N PRO A 308 -18.12 21.69 13.38
CA PRO A 308 -18.61 22.84 14.11
C PRO A 308 -17.94 24.08 13.50
N ALA A 309 -18.73 25.11 13.20
CA ALA A 309 -18.21 26.40 12.80
C ALA A 309 -17.22 26.85 13.87
N ARG A 310 -16.01 27.24 13.44
CA ARG A 310 -15.07 27.92 14.36
C ARG A 310 -15.72 29.24 14.79
N PRO A 311 -15.62 29.60 16.08
CA PRO A 311 -16.17 30.85 16.62
C PRO A 311 -15.52 32.08 15.96
#